data_AF-A0A2W2EK29-F1
#
_entry.id   AF-A0A2W2EK29-F1
#
_cell.length_a   1.000
_cell.length_b   1.000
_cell.length_c   1.000
_cell.angle_alpha   90.00
_cell.angle_beta   90.00
_cell.angle_gamma   90.00
#
_symmetry.space_group_name_H-M   'P 1'
#
loop_
_entity.id
_entity.type
_entity.pdbx_description
1 polymer ?
#
loop_
_entity_poly.entity_id
_entity_poly.type
_entity_poly.pdbx_seq_one_letter_code
_entity_poly.pdbx_strand_id
1 'polypeptide(L)'
;AQALGAALDTPTRISYASAAPPAVGAAVARLRARGARRVAVAAYFLAPGLFHDAVTAAARDAGAVAVAAPLTDAPELVDLVLRRVDAEARSGS
;
A
#
# COMPACT_ATOMS: atom_id res chain seq x y z
N ALA A 1 -1.32 -2.04 -7.34
CA ALA A 1 -0.43 -3.21 -7.52
C ALA A 1 0.30 -3.18 -8.85
N GLN A 2 -0.39 -3.04 -10.00
CA GLN A 2 0.26 -3.06 -11.33
C GLN A 2 1.39 -2.02 -11.48
N ALA A 3 1.14 -0.75 -11.15
CA ALA A 3 2.17 0.30 -11.25
C ALA A 3 3.41 0.00 -10.39
N LEU A 4 3.20 -0.47 -9.16
CA LEU A 4 4.29 -0.88 -8.26
C LEU A 4 5.07 -2.08 -8.82
N GLY A 5 4.35 -3.09 -9.33
CA GLY A 5 4.98 -4.27 -9.92
C GLY A 5 5.80 -3.95 -11.17
N ALA A 6 5.32 -3.02 -12.00
CA ALA A 6 6.05 -2.54 -13.17
C ALA A 6 7.30 -1.73 -12.78
N ALA A 7 7.18 -0.85 -11.77
CA ALA A 7 8.30 -0.02 -11.32
C ALA A 7 9.43 -0.83 -10.66
N LEU A 8 9.10 -1.92 -9.98
CA LEU A 8 10.06 -2.75 -9.25
C LEU A 8 10.44 -4.06 -9.96
N ASP A 9 9.87 -4.33 -11.13
CA ASP A 9 9.99 -5.61 -11.84
C ASP A 9 9.79 -6.85 -10.93
N THR A 10 8.74 -6.82 -10.10
CA THR A 10 8.47 -7.88 -9.12
C THR A 10 7.01 -8.35 -9.16
N PRO A 11 6.74 -9.64 -8.86
CA PRO A 11 5.38 -10.13 -8.71
C PRO A 11 4.66 -9.42 -7.56
N THR A 12 3.56 -8.73 -7.86
CA THR A 12 2.76 -8.02 -6.86
C THR A 12 1.36 -8.58 -6.74
N ARG A 13 0.74 -8.38 -5.58
CA ARG A 13 -0.67 -8.67 -5.31
C ARG A 13 -1.31 -7.47 -4.64
N ILE A 14 -2.55 -7.19 -4.99
CA ILE A 14 -3.37 -6.24 -4.24
C ILE A 14 -3.97 -6.94 -3.02
N SER A 15 -4.11 -6.20 -1.94
CA SER A 15 -4.91 -6.54 -0.77
C SER A 15 -5.58 -5.28 -0.25
N TYR A 16 -6.65 -5.44 0.51
CA TYR A 16 -7.38 -4.32 1.11
C TYR A 16 -7.34 -4.44 2.63
N ALA A 17 -7.31 -3.29 3.30
CA ALA A 17 -7.34 -3.23 4.75
C ALA A 17 -8.72 -3.61 5.31
N SER A 18 -9.77 -3.34 4.54
CA SER A 18 -11.18 -3.58 4.87
C SER A 18 -12.03 -3.57 3.59
N ALA A 19 -13.34 -3.74 3.74
CA ALA A 19 -14.39 -3.61 2.72
C ALA A 19 -14.36 -4.61 1.55
N ALA A 20 -13.21 -5.17 1.18
CA ALA A 20 -13.10 -6.14 0.09
C ALA A 20 -11.97 -7.17 0.34
N PRO A 21 -12.12 -8.42 -0.13
CA PRO A 21 -11.02 -9.36 -0.19
C PRO A 21 -10.08 -9.06 -1.39
N PRO A 22 -8.83 -9.54 -1.35
CA PRO A 22 -8.21 -10.32 -0.27
C PRO A 22 -7.63 -9.43 0.84
N ALA A 23 -7.64 -9.95 2.07
CA ALA A 23 -6.88 -9.37 3.18
C ALA A 23 -5.37 -9.60 3.00
N VAL A 24 -4.55 -8.78 3.67
CA VAL A 24 -3.08 -8.79 3.50
C VAL A 24 -2.45 -10.16 3.80
N GLY A 25 -2.91 -10.86 4.86
CA GLY A 25 -2.36 -12.17 5.21
C GLY A 25 -2.55 -13.21 4.10
N ALA A 26 -3.73 -13.22 3.46
CA ALA A 26 -4.01 -14.11 2.34
C ALA A 26 -3.17 -13.76 1.10
N ALA A 27 -2.92 -12.48 0.83
CA ALA A 27 -2.06 -12.05 -0.27
C ALA A 27 -0.60 -12.47 -0.05
N VAL A 28 -0.07 -12.29 1.16
CA VAL A 28 1.28 -12.71 1.55
C VAL A 28 1.43 -14.22 1.45
N ALA A 29 0.49 -14.98 2.05
CA ALA A 29 0.49 -16.44 1.99
C ALA A 29 0.51 -16.97 0.55
N ARG A 30 -0.24 -16.33 -0.35
CA ARG A 30 -0.29 -16.72 -1.76
C ARG A 30 1.01 -16.42 -2.53
N LEU A 31 1.70 -15.33 -2.22
CA LEU A 31 3.02 -15.05 -2.79
C LEU A 31 4.04 -16.09 -2.30
N ARG A 32 4.02 -16.43 -1.01
CA ARG A 32 4.90 -17.46 -0.44
C ARG A 32 4.65 -18.84 -1.03
N ALA A 33 3.39 -19.24 -1.20
CA ALA A 33 3.02 -20.50 -1.85
C ALA A 33 3.49 -20.60 -3.31
N ARG A 34 3.77 -19.45 -3.95
CA ARG A 34 4.37 -19.37 -5.30
C ARG A 34 5.90 -19.30 -5.29
N GLY A 35 6.53 -19.54 -4.15
CA GLY A 35 8.00 -19.58 -4.02
C GLY A 35 8.64 -18.25 -3.62
N ALA A 36 7.87 -17.19 -3.34
CA ALA A 36 8.44 -15.93 -2.87
C ALA A 36 9.14 -16.14 -1.51
N ARG A 37 10.46 -15.91 -1.48
CA ARG A 37 11.29 -16.09 -0.28
C ARG A 37 11.24 -14.89 0.66
N ARG A 38 11.01 -13.70 0.12
CA ARG A 38 10.88 -12.44 0.85
C ARG A 38 9.67 -11.70 0.31
N VAL A 39 8.76 -11.31 1.19
CA VAL A 39 7.55 -10.55 0.82
C VAL A 39 7.55 -9.26 1.63
N ALA A 40 7.46 -8.13 0.96
CA ALA A 40 7.29 -6.81 1.58
C ALA A 40 5.89 -6.28 1.24
N VAL A 41 5.32 -5.48 2.14
CA VAL A 41 4.02 -4.83 1.95
C VAL A 41 4.22 -3.33 1.76
N ALA A 42 3.84 -2.83 0.59
CA ALA A 42 3.72 -1.40 0.36
C ALA A 42 2.39 -0.91 0.96
N ALA A 43 2.47 -0.07 1.98
CA ALA A 43 1.33 0.48 2.69
C ALA A 43 0.84 1.75 1.98
N TYR A 44 -0.42 1.77 1.53
CA TYR A 44 -1.06 2.95 0.94
C TYR A 44 -2.06 3.55 1.92
N PHE A 45 -1.53 4.11 3.00
CA PHE A 45 -2.28 4.80 4.05
C PHE A 45 -1.78 6.24 4.18
N LEU A 46 -2.68 7.19 4.39
CA LEU A 46 -2.31 8.60 4.57
C LEU A 46 -1.87 8.91 6.00
N ALA A 47 -2.34 8.14 6.98
CA ALA A 47 -2.06 8.36 8.38
C ALA A 47 -1.92 7.02 9.12
N PRO A 48 -1.19 6.99 10.26
CA PRO A 48 -1.24 5.87 11.18
C PRO A 48 -2.63 5.69 11.78
N GLY A 49 -2.92 4.50 12.31
CA GLY A 49 -4.17 4.18 12.99
C GLY A 49 -4.60 2.73 12.81
N LEU A 50 -5.80 2.42 13.32
CA LEU A 50 -6.30 1.05 13.49
C LEU A 50 -6.12 0.15 12.26
N PHE A 51 -6.49 0.63 11.08
CA PHE A 51 -6.37 -0.18 9.85
C PHE A 51 -4.92 -0.44 9.44
N HIS A 52 -4.07 0.58 9.53
CA HIS A 52 -2.65 0.44 9.23
C HIS A 52 -1.99 -0.55 10.21
N ASP A 53 -2.31 -0.44 11.50
CA ASP A 53 -1.72 -1.28 12.54
C ASP A 53 -2.19 -2.73 12.41
N ALA A 54 -3.48 -2.96 12.12
CA ALA A 54 -4.04 -4.27 11.85
C ALA A 54 -3.41 -4.93 10.61
N VAL A 55 -3.24 -4.17 9.52
CA VAL A 55 -2.56 -4.66 8.31
C VAL A 55 -1.10 -4.99 8.60
N THR A 56 -0.41 -4.16 9.38
CA THR A 56 0.99 -4.37 9.75
C THR A 56 1.17 -5.65 10.56
N ALA A 57 0.33 -5.87 11.58
CA ALA A 57 0.35 -7.09 12.38
C ALA A 57 0.06 -8.32 11.52
N ALA A 58 -1.06 -8.33 10.78
CA ALA A 58 -1.46 -9.47 9.95
C ALA A 58 -0.44 -9.81 8.84
N ALA A 59 0.22 -8.79 8.27
CA ALA A 59 1.29 -9.01 7.29
C ALA A 59 2.49 -9.70 7.91
N ARG A 60 2.93 -9.24 9.10
CA ARG A 60 4.06 -9.82 9.83
C ARG A 60 3.77 -11.26 10.24
N ASP A 61 2.57 -11.54 10.76
CA ASP A 61 2.14 -12.89 11.13
C ASP A 61 2.13 -13.86 9.94
N ALA A 62 1.79 -13.37 8.74
CA ALA A 62 1.84 -14.15 7.51
C ALA A 62 3.27 -14.37 6.95
N GLY A 63 4.27 -13.70 7.53
CA GLY A 63 5.68 -13.80 7.16
C GLY A 63 6.17 -12.72 6.20
N ALA A 64 5.52 -11.55 6.15
CA ALA A 64 6.09 -10.39 5.49
C ALA A 64 7.33 -9.91 6.28
N VAL A 65 8.42 -9.65 5.56
CA VAL A 65 9.71 -9.22 6.16
C VAL A 65 9.76 -7.71 6.41
N ALA A 66 8.89 -6.95 5.75
CA ALA A 66 8.79 -5.51 5.90
C ALA A 66 7.38 -5.03 5.55
N VAL A 67 6.95 -3.96 6.22
CA VAL A 67 5.74 -3.20 5.91
C VAL A 67 6.16 -1.73 5.90
N ALA A 68 5.86 -1.02 4.82
CA ALA A 68 6.18 0.41 4.73
C ALA A 68 5.36 1.21 5.75
N ALA A 69 5.91 2.34 6.20
CA ALA A 69 5.15 3.30 7.01
C ALA A 69 4.01 3.94 6.17
N PRO A 70 2.99 4.55 6.81
CA PRO A 70 2.03 5.40 6.11
C PRO A 70 2.74 6.56 5.40
N LEU A 71 2.10 7.11 4.37
CA LEU A 71 2.64 8.19 3.55
C LEU A 71 2.75 9.53 4.29
N THR A 72 1.86 9.79 5.25
CA THR A 72 1.85 11.00 6.08
C THR A 72 2.06 12.29 5.27
N ASP A 73 3.14 13.00 5.55
CA ASP A 73 3.61 14.26 5.02
C ASP A 73 4.68 14.07 3.94
N ALA A 74 4.71 12.91 3.27
CA ALA A 74 5.58 12.67 2.13
C ALA A 74 5.51 13.85 1.15
N PRO A 75 6.63 14.50 0.80
CA PRO A 75 6.64 15.69 -0.04
C PRO A 75 5.87 15.51 -1.35
N GLU A 76 5.96 14.33 -1.96
CA GLU A 76 5.28 13.99 -3.20
C GLU A 76 3.75 13.95 -3.06
N LEU A 77 3.25 13.56 -1.87
CA LEU A 77 1.83 13.58 -1.55
C LEU A 77 1.34 15.00 -1.29
N VAL A 78 2.12 15.81 -0.58
CA VAL A 78 1.83 17.24 -0.38
C VAL A 78 1.74 17.95 -1.73
N ASP A 79 2.74 17.77 -2.60
CA ASP A 79 2.77 18.36 -3.93
C ASP A 79 1.59 17.89 -4.80
N LEU A 80 1.20 16.62 -4.69
CA LEU A 80 0.05 16.08 -5.39
C LEU A 80 -1.25 16.76 -4.96
N VAL A 81 -1.45 16.95 -3.66
CA VAL A 81 -2.63 17.62 -3.11
C VAL A 81 -2.69 19.07 -3.61
N LEU A 82 -1.58 19.81 -3.53
CA LEU A 82 -1.50 21.19 -4.02
C LEU A 82 -1.88 21.28 -5.50
N ARG A 83 -1.27 20.43 -6.36
CA ARG A 83 -1.61 20.41 -7.79
C ARG A 83 -3.08 20.11 -8.06
N ARG A 84 -3.70 19.23 -7.26
CA ARG A 84 -5.12 18.86 -7.41
C ARG A 84 -6.02 20.05 -7.05
N VAL A 85 -5.73 20.75 -5.95
CA VAL A 85 -6.48 21.93 -5.52
C VAL A 85 -6.38 23.05 -6.56
N ASP A 86 -5.17 23.33 -7.04
CA ASP A 86 -4.95 24.37 -8.05
C ASP A 86 -5.66 24.08 -9.38
N ALA A 87 -5.74 22.80 -9.78
CA ALA A 87 -6.43 22.40 -11.00
C ALA A 87 -7.94 22.63 -10.91
N GLU A 88 -8.57 22.35 -9.76
CA GLU A 88 -9.99 22.61 -9.52
C GLU A 88 -10.26 24.12 -9.46
N ALA A 89 -9.41 24.90 -8.79
CA ALA A 89 -9.53 26.35 -8.72
C ALA A 89 -9.47 27.03 -10.11
N ARG A 90 -8.67 26.50 -11.04
CA ARG A 90 -8.59 26.97 -12.42
C ARG A 90 -9.76 26.52 -13.31
N SER A 91 -10.45 25.44 -12.94
CA SER A 91 -11.55 24.88 -13.73
C SER A 91 -12.91 25.51 -13.39
N GLY A 92 -13.00 26.22 -12.26
CA GLY A 92 -14.17 26.99 -11.84
C GLY A 92 -14.11 28.48 -12.17
N SER A 93 -13.10 28.94 -12.92
CA SER A 93 -12.97 30.29 -13.49
C SER A 93 -13.27 30.28 -14.97
#